data_AF-A0A496RWS3-F1
#
_entry.id   AF-A0A496RWS3-F1
#
_cell.length_a   1.000
_cell.length_b   1.000
_cell.length_c   1.000
_cell.angle_alpha   90.00
_cell.angle_beta   90.00
_cell.angle_gamma   90.00
#
_symmetry.space_group_name_H-M   'P 1'
#
loop_
_entity.id
_entity.type
_entity.pdbx_description
1 polymer ?
#
loop_
_entity_poly.entity_id
_entity_poly.type
_entity_poly.pdbx_seq_one_letter_code
_entity_poly.pdbx_strand_id
1 'polypeptide(L)' 'RLVEAGEILGIKIHDHIIVSKDGYTSMKERGLI' A
#
# COMPACT_ATOMS: atom_id res chain seq x y z
N ARG A 1 8.22 -3.10 -5.92
CA ARG A 1 8.86 -1.94 -6.59
C ARG A 1 8.59 -0.61 -5.89
N LEU A 2 7.35 -0.08 -5.78
CA LEU A 2 7.16 1.21 -5.11
C LEU A 2 7.43 1.14 -3.58
N VAL A 3 7.01 0.04 -2.93
CA VAL A 3 7.31 -0.21 -1.50
C VAL A 3 8.82 -0.22 -1.24
N GLU A 4 9.58 -0.99 -2.03
CA GLU A 4 11.05 -1.04 -1.98
C GLU A 4 11.69 0.33 -2.26
N ALA A 5 11.16 1.12 -3.21
CA ALA A 5 11.66 2.46 -3.48
C ALA A 5 11.44 3.40 -2.28
N GLY A 6 10.31 3.29 -1.60
CA GLY A 6 10.04 4.00 -0.35
C GLY A 6 11.04 3.65 0.74
N GLU A 7 11.37 2.37 0.90
CA GLU A 7 12.39 1.92 1.86
C GLU A 7 13.78 2.52 1.56
N ILE A 8 14.21 2.51 0.30
CA ILE A 8 15.50 3.10 -0.12
C ILE A 8 15.55 4.60 0.17
N LEU A 9 14.43 5.30 -0.04
CA LEU A 9 14.33 6.75 0.16
C LEU A 9 14.07 7.14 1.62
N GLY A 10 13.88 6.17 2.53
CA GLY A 10 13.47 6.44 3.91
C GLY A 10 12.05 7.00 4.04
N ILE A 11 11.21 6.80 3.01
CA ILE A 11 9.81 7.24 2.98
C ILE A 11 8.92 6.02 3.02
N LYS A 12 8.33 5.76 4.19
CA LYS A 12 7.47 4.59 4.40
C LYS A 12 6.16 4.71 3.61
N ILE A 13 5.88 3.71 2.77
CA ILE A 13 4.54 3.53 2.21
C ILE A 13 3.67 2.85 3.27
N HIS A 14 2.62 3.54 3.68
CA HIS A 14 1.75 3.06 4.74
C HIS A 14 0.76 2.01 4.26
N ASP A 15 0.18 2.20 3.07
CA ASP A 15 -0.78 1.27 2.50
C ASP A 15 -0.94 1.49 0.99
N HIS A 16 -1.50 0.50 0.31
CA HIS A 16 -2.06 0.63 -1.03
C HIS A 16 -3.55 0.30 -0.96
N ILE A 17 -4.39 1.32 -1.14
CA ILE A 17 -5.83 1.19 -1.08
C ILE A 17 -6.39 1.07 -2.49
N ILE A 18 -7.12 -0.02 -2.75
CA ILE A 18 -7.92 -0.18 -3.96
C ILE A 18 -9.34 0.26 -3.64
N VAL A 19 -9.84 1.30 -4.29
CA VAL A 19 -11.16 1.89 -4.05
C VAL A 19 -12.14 1.44 -5.15
N SER A 20 -13.37 1.12 -4.76
CA SER A 20 -14.49 0.84 -5.65
C SER A 20 -15.69 1.73 -5.29
N LYS A 21 -16.81 1.55 -6.01
CA LYS A 21 -18.02 2.35 -5.78
C LYS A 21 -18.56 2.21 -4.36
N ASP A 22 -18.50 1.01 -3.79
CA ASP A 22 -19.17 0.67 -2.54
C ASP A 22 -18.17 0.31 -1.41
N GLY A 23 -16.90 0.65 -1.57
CA GLY A 23 -15.91 0.44 -0.51
C GLY A 23 -14.46 0.50 -0.98
N TYR A 24 -13.58 -0.05 -0.15
CA TYR A 24 -12.16 -0.14 -0.45
C TYR A 24 -11.57 -1.46 0.08
N THR A 25 -10.36 -1.77 -0.37
CA THR A 25 -9.55 -2.87 0.15
C THR A 25 -8.15 -2.36 0.45
N SER A 26 -7.68 -2.59 1.68
CA SER A 26 -6.29 -2.38 2.08
C SER A 26 -5.45 -3.58 1.65
N MET A 27 -4.37 -3.31 0.92
CA MET A 27 -3.38 -4.34 0.60
C MET A 27 -2.55 -4.71 1.83
N LYS A 28 -2.30 -3.75 2.73
CA LYS A 28 -1.60 -4.01 4.00
C LYS A 28 -2.39 -4.97 4.90
N GLU A 29 -3.68 -4.73 5.10
CA GLU A 29 -4.53 -5.59 5.95
C GLU A 29 -4.63 -7.01 5.40
N ARG A 30 -4.50 -7.17 4.08
CA ARG A 30 -4.46 -8.47 3.40
C ARG A 30 -3.08 -9.12 3.37
N GLY A 31 -2.04 -8.47 3.91
CA GLY A 31 -0.66 -8.98 3.92
C GLY A 31 -0.02 -9.04 2.54
N LEU A 32 -0.45 -8.17 1.61
CA LEU A 32 0.06 -8.11 0.24
C LEU A 32 1.19 -7.09 0.03
N ILE A 33 1.47 -6.26 1.04
CA ILE A 33 2.57 -5.29 1.10
C ILE A 33 3.10 -5.17 2.53
#